data_AF-V6HN09-F1
#
_entry.id   AF-V6HN09-F1
#
_cell.length_a   1.000
_cell.length_b   1.000
_cell.length_c   1.000
_cell.angle_alpha   90.00
_cell.angle_beta   90.00
_cell.angle_gamma   90.00
#
_symmetry.space_group_name_H-M   'P 1'
#
loop_
_entity.id
_entity.type
_entity.pdbx_description
1 polymer ?
#
loop_
_entity_poly.entity_id
_entity_poly.type
_entity_poly.pdbx_seq_one_letter_code
_entity_poly.pdbx_strand_id
1 'polypeptide(L)'
;MFGFLVWLIPFVTAFGFYSPDGKLQADIFLFKTVMILVGNATGCYFLFLLSKRVALPAFGTFVIIGVIWLLENLGLDMLILIPMSKMNLGDYFIQIGLRYFVILFVSATVGAAIDSSKR
;
A
#
# COMPACT_ATOMS: atom_id res chain seq x y z
N MET A 1 -3.18 -2.47 13.38
CA MET A 1 -3.42 -2.51 11.93
C MET A 1 -2.64 -1.37 11.29
N PHE A 2 -1.43 -1.65 10.79
CA PHE A 2 -0.68 -0.65 10.01
C PHE A 2 -1.14 -0.58 8.55
N GLY A 3 -1.82 -1.61 8.02
CA GLY A 3 -2.28 -1.63 6.62
C GLY A 3 -3.28 -0.52 6.29
N PHE A 4 -4.16 -0.15 7.24
CA PHE A 4 -4.97 1.06 7.13
C PHE A 4 -4.13 2.34 6.94
N LEU A 5 -3.00 2.47 7.66
CA LEU A 5 -2.11 3.63 7.51
C LEU A 5 -1.34 3.61 6.19
N VAL A 6 -1.02 2.42 5.66
CA VAL A 6 -0.44 2.25 4.31
C VAL A 6 -1.38 2.78 3.23
N TRP A 7 -2.70 2.71 3.44
CA TRP A 7 -3.70 3.31 2.58
C TRP A 7 -3.94 4.80 2.88
N LEU A 8 -4.12 5.15 4.16
CA LEU A 8 -4.51 6.49 4.59
C LEU A 8 -3.44 7.53 4.26
N ILE A 9 -2.16 7.20 4.43
CA ILE A 9 -1.07 8.17 4.20
C ILE A 9 -1.01 8.62 2.73
N PRO A 10 -0.95 7.74 1.71
CA PRO A 10 -1.02 8.19 0.32
C PRO A 10 -2.36 8.86 0.00
N PHE A 11 -3.49 8.39 0.56
CA PHE A 11 -4.79 9.04 0.39
C PHE A 11 -4.80 10.51 0.89
N VAL A 12 -4.27 10.76 2.09
CA VAL A 12 -4.14 12.12 2.65
C VAL A 12 -3.15 12.94 1.84
N THR A 13 -2.04 12.34 1.41
CA THR A 13 -1.04 12.99 0.55
C THR A 13 -1.66 13.42 -0.79
N ALA A 14 -2.61 12.65 -1.33
CA ALA A 14 -3.29 12.95 -2.57
C ALA A 14 -3.99 14.32 -2.54
N PHE A 15 -4.57 14.75 -1.43
CA PHE A 15 -5.24 16.05 -1.33
C PHE A 15 -4.33 17.23 -1.68
N GLY A 16 -3.02 17.14 -1.42
CA GLY A 16 -2.05 18.17 -1.80
C GLY A 16 -1.90 18.37 -3.31
N PHE A 17 -2.40 17.43 -4.13
CA PHE A 17 -2.39 17.51 -5.60
C PHE A 17 -3.71 18.00 -6.19
N TYR A 18 -4.76 18.14 -5.38
CA TYR A 18 -6.07 18.58 -5.84
C TYR A 18 -6.35 20.02 -5.39
N SER A 19 -7.00 20.76 -6.28
CA SER A 19 -7.57 22.06 -5.98
C SER A 19 -8.82 21.95 -5.11
N PRO A 20 -9.27 23.05 -4.46
CA PRO A 20 -10.52 23.05 -3.69
C PRO A 20 -11.77 22.67 -4.50
N ASP A 21 -11.76 22.89 -5.82
CA ASP A 21 -12.80 22.45 -6.75
C ASP A 21 -12.63 21.00 -7.24
N GLY A 22 -11.67 20.25 -6.70
CA GLY A 22 -11.49 18.83 -6.96
C GLY A 22 -10.78 18.51 -8.27
N LYS A 23 -10.14 19.48 -8.93
CA LYS A 23 -9.32 19.24 -10.13
C LYS A 23 -7.89 18.90 -9.75
N LEU A 24 -7.33 17.86 -10.36
CA LEU A 24 -5.91 17.52 -10.25
C LEU A 24 -5.06 18.64 -10.85
N GLN A 25 -4.14 19.18 -10.06
CA GLN A 25 -3.30 20.33 -10.43
C GLN A 25 -1.93 19.92 -10.97
N ALA A 26 -1.56 18.64 -10.85
CA ALA A 26 -0.30 18.10 -11.35
C ALA A 26 -0.52 17.18 -12.56
N ASP A 27 0.58 16.89 -13.26
CA ASP A 27 0.59 15.83 -14.26
C ASP A 27 0.14 14.48 -13.64
N ILE A 28 -0.67 13.73 -14.38
CA ILE A 28 -1.26 12.48 -13.91
C ILE A 28 -0.22 11.38 -13.65
N PHE A 29 0.87 11.35 -14.42
CA PHE A 29 1.95 10.38 -14.22
C PHE A 29 2.80 10.75 -13.02
N LEU A 30 3.05 12.05 -12.80
CA LEU A 30 3.68 12.53 -11.58
C LEU A 30 2.86 12.16 -10.34
N PHE A 31 1.56 12.47 -10.35
CA PHE A 31 0.64 12.12 -9.26
C PHE A 31 0.70 10.63 -8.93
N LYS A 32 0.51 9.77 -9.94
CA LYS A 32 0.54 8.31 -9.78
C LYS A 32 1.89 7.82 -9.24
N THR A 33 2.99 8.37 -9.73
CA THR A 33 4.34 8.03 -9.26
C THR A 33 4.52 8.38 -7.79
N VAL A 34 4.11 9.59 -7.38
CA VAL A 34 4.20 10.00 -5.97
C VAL A 34 3.35 9.11 -5.07
N MET A 35 2.13 8.75 -5.48
CA MET A 35 1.28 7.85 -4.69
C MET A 35 1.94 6.47 -4.48
N ILE A 36 2.57 5.92 -5.52
CA ILE A 36 3.32 4.66 -5.42
C ILE A 36 4.51 4.81 -4.45
N LEU A 37 5.28 5.89 -4.57
CA LEU A 37 6.45 6.12 -3.72
C LEU A 37 6.04 6.26 -2.25
N VAL A 38 5.03 7.09 -1.96
CA VAL A 38 4.52 7.31 -0.61
C VAL A 38 3.95 6.03 -0.01
N GLY A 39 3.14 5.29 -0.77
CA GLY A 39 2.57 4.02 -0.32
C GLY A 39 3.65 2.98 -0.01
N ASN A 40 4.62 2.80 -0.92
CA ASN A 40 5.72 1.86 -0.70
C ASN A 40 6.63 2.25 0.46
N ALA A 41 7.01 3.54 0.57
CA ALA A 41 7.83 4.02 1.68
C ALA A 41 7.13 3.79 3.02
N THR A 42 5.83 4.09 3.09
CA THR A 42 4.99 3.87 4.27
C THR A 42 4.92 2.38 4.63
N GLY A 43 4.65 1.52 3.64
CA GLY A 43 4.60 0.07 3.81
C GLY A 43 5.91 -0.50 4.32
N CYS A 44 7.03 -0.16 3.66
CA CYS A 44 8.37 -0.58 4.06
C CYS A 44 8.71 -0.14 5.49
N TYR A 45 8.39 1.11 5.85
CA TYR A 45 8.64 1.62 7.20
C TYR A 45 7.87 0.84 8.26
N PHE A 46 6.57 0.57 8.05
CA PHE A 46 5.80 -0.21 9.00
C PHE A 46 6.21 -1.68 9.07
N LEU A 47 6.59 -2.30 7.95
CA LEU A 47 7.16 -3.65 7.94
C LEU A 47 8.47 -3.70 8.73
N PHE A 48 9.31 -2.67 8.63
CA PHE A 48 10.51 -2.53 9.45
C PHE A 48 10.20 -2.36 10.95
N LEU A 49 9.16 -1.60 11.32
CA LEU A 49 8.75 -1.51 12.72
C LEU A 49 8.22 -2.85 13.25
N LEU A 50 7.51 -3.61 12.43
CA LEU A 50 7.01 -4.94 12.78
C LEU A 50 8.12 -5.98 12.88
N SER A 51 9.16 -5.89 12.04
CA SER A 51 10.26 -6.87 12.07
C SER A 51 11.01 -6.87 13.40
N LYS A 52 11.04 -5.72 14.09
CA LYS A 52 11.61 -5.59 15.44
C LYS A 52 10.81 -6.30 16.55
N ARG A 53 9.58 -6.72 16.27
CA ARG A 53 8.62 -7.22 17.28
C ARG A 53 8.16 -8.65 17.02
N VAL A 54 8.57 -9.26 15.92
CA VAL A 54 8.14 -10.61 15.53
C VAL A 54 9.01 -11.69 16.19
N ALA A 55 8.38 -12.79 16.59
CA ALA A 55 9.10 -14.01 16.94
C ALA A 55 9.48 -14.79 15.68
N LEU A 56 10.50 -15.65 15.78
CA LEU A 56 10.86 -16.55 14.68
C LEU A 56 9.99 -17.82 14.70
N PRO A 57 9.72 -18.43 13.53
CA PRO A 57 10.06 -17.98 12.18
C PRO A 57 9.16 -16.83 11.69
N ALA A 58 9.76 -15.84 11.03
CA ALA A 58 9.11 -14.61 10.60
C ALA A 58 8.39 -14.74 9.25
N PHE A 59 8.82 -15.65 8.36
CA PHE A 59 8.29 -15.74 6.99
C PHE A 59 6.77 -15.88 6.94
N GLY A 60 6.21 -16.87 7.64
CA GLY A 60 4.76 -17.13 7.65
C GLY A 60 3.97 -15.93 8.19
N THR A 61 4.45 -15.33 9.28
CA THR A 61 3.81 -14.14 9.88
C THR A 61 3.79 -12.96 8.92
N PHE A 62 4.88 -12.70 8.20
CA PHE A 62 4.95 -11.60 7.24
C PHE A 62 4.14 -11.85 5.97
N VAL A 63 4.01 -13.11 5.51
CA VAL A 63 3.08 -13.45 4.42
C VAL A 63 1.63 -13.12 4.83
N ILE A 64 1.22 -13.52 6.04
CA ILE A 64 -0.12 -13.24 6.56
C ILE A 64 -0.35 -11.72 6.68
N ILE A 65 0.62 -10.97 7.22
CA ILE A 65 0.56 -9.50 7.30
C ILE A 65 0.36 -8.89 5.91
N GLY A 66 1.12 -9.35 4.91
CA GLY A 66 1.01 -8.86 3.53
C GLY A 66 -0.38 -9.12 2.93
N VAL A 67 -0.93 -10.33 3.13
CA VAL A 67 -2.28 -10.68 2.66
C VAL A 67 -3.34 -9.79 3.32
N ILE A 68 -3.26 -9.61 4.63
CA ILE A 68 -4.20 -8.74 5.37
C ILE A 68 -4.12 -7.32 4.81
N TRP A 69 -2.93 -6.75 4.64
CA TRP A 69 -2.79 -5.38 4.14
C TRP A 69 -3.26 -5.23 2.70
N LEU A 70 -3.01 -6.22 1.84
CA LEU A 70 -3.52 -6.23 0.47
C LEU A 70 -5.06 -6.18 0.48
N LEU A 71 -5.71 -7.04 1.26
CA LEU A 71 -7.17 -7.07 1.37
C LEU A 71 -7.74 -5.79 1.98
N GLU A 72 -7.08 -5.24 3.00
CA GLU A 72 -7.46 -3.96 3.60
C GLU A 72 -7.40 -2.83 2.56
N ASN A 73 -6.30 -2.72 1.80
CA ASN A 73 -6.12 -1.64 0.82
C ASN A 73 -7.11 -1.77 -0.35
N LEU A 74 -7.28 -2.98 -0.89
CA LEU A 74 -8.27 -3.23 -1.95
C LEU A 74 -9.71 -2.97 -1.46
N GLY A 75 -10.02 -3.36 -0.22
CA GLY A 75 -11.32 -3.12 0.40
C GLY A 75 -11.61 -1.63 0.59
N LEU A 76 -10.63 -0.86 1.09
CA LEU A 76 -10.75 0.59 1.25
C LEU A 76 -10.92 1.30 -0.10
N ASP A 77 -10.21 0.86 -1.14
CA ASP A 77 -10.40 1.40 -2.47
C ASP A 77 -11.79 1.12 -3.02
N MET A 78 -12.30 -0.10 -2.86
CA MET A 78 -13.66 -0.46 -3.27
C MET A 78 -14.74 0.37 -2.54
N LEU A 79 -14.52 0.65 -1.25
CA LEU A 79 -15.47 1.39 -0.41
C LEU A 79 -15.40 2.91 -0.59
N ILE A 80 -14.21 3.45 -0.86
CA ILE A 80 -13.96 4.91 -0.83
C ILE A 80 -13.45 5.40 -2.18
N LEU A 81 -12.33 4.87 -2.66
CA LEU A 81 -11.62 5.41 -3.82
C LEU A 81 -12.39 5.25 -5.13
N ILE A 82 -12.97 4.07 -5.38
CA ILE A 82 -13.71 3.77 -6.61
C ILE A 82 -14.98 4.64 -6.71
N PRO A 83 -15.85 4.72 -5.69
CA PRO A 83 -16.99 5.64 -5.71
C PRO A 83 -16.59 7.11 -5.90
N MET A 84 -15.52 7.54 -5.24
CA MET A 84 -15.04 8.93 -5.30
C MET A 84 -14.46 9.30 -6.66
N SER A 85 -13.67 8.41 -7.26
CA SER A 85 -13.00 8.63 -8.54
C SER A 85 -13.92 8.43 -9.75
N LYS A 86 -15.09 7.81 -9.56
CA LYS A 86 -16.04 7.44 -10.63
C LYS A 86 -15.42 6.54 -11.70
N MET A 87 -14.34 5.83 -11.37
CA MET A 87 -13.69 4.87 -12.26
C MET A 87 -14.52 3.58 -12.34
N ASN A 88 -14.51 2.92 -13.49
CA ASN A 88 -15.00 1.55 -13.56
C ASN A 88 -13.97 0.56 -12.96
N LEU A 89 -14.42 -0.65 -12.63
CA LEU A 89 -13.59 -1.66 -11.97
C LEU A 89 -12.37 -2.09 -12.81
N GLY A 90 -12.51 -2.15 -14.13
CA GLY A 90 -11.42 -2.56 -15.03
C GLY A 90 -10.29 -1.52 -15.06
N ASP A 91 -10.66 -0.25 -15.25
CA ASP A 91 -9.71 0.87 -15.22
C ASP A 91 -9.04 0.98 -13.85
N TYR A 92 -9.81 0.81 -12.77
CA TYR A 92 -9.26 0.79 -11.41
C TYR A 92 -8.21 -0.31 -11.26
N PHE A 93 -8.52 -1.54 -11.70
CA PHE A 93 -7.62 -2.67 -11.49
C PHE A 93 -6.30 -2.49 -12.26
N ILE A 94 -6.36 -2.01 -13.50
CA ILE A 94 -5.20 -1.75 -14.35
C ILE A 94 -4.35 -0.59 -13.80
N GLN A 95 -5.00 0.49 -13.37
CA GLN A 95 -4.30 1.71 -13.00
C GLN A 95 -3.84 1.74 -11.55
N ILE A 96 -4.49 0.98 -10.65
CA ILE A 96 -4.28 1.04 -9.20
C ILE A 96 -4.22 -0.35 -8.59
N GLY A 97 -5.26 -1.17 -8.75
CA GLY A 97 -5.41 -2.45 -8.03
C GLY A 97 -4.21 -3.40 -8.14
N LEU A 98 -3.66 -3.57 -9.35
CA LEU A 98 -2.48 -4.41 -9.58
C LEU A 98 -1.23 -3.94 -8.84
N ARG A 99 -1.12 -2.64 -8.53
CA ARG A 99 0.07 -2.07 -7.89
C ARG A 99 0.20 -2.52 -6.44
N TYR A 100 -0.90 -2.87 -5.77
CA TYR A 100 -0.86 -3.35 -4.38
C TYR A 100 -0.22 -4.73 -4.20
N PHE A 101 -0.05 -5.52 -5.28
CA PHE A 101 0.63 -6.81 -5.17
C PHE A 101 2.09 -6.69 -4.70
N VAL A 102 2.70 -5.50 -4.85
CA VAL A 102 4.00 -5.18 -4.27
C VAL A 102 4.02 -5.40 -2.74
N ILE A 103 2.89 -5.20 -2.04
CA ILE A 103 2.77 -5.44 -0.60
C ILE A 103 3.10 -6.90 -0.26
N LEU A 104 2.60 -7.85 -1.05
CA LEU A 104 2.88 -9.28 -0.84
C LEU A 104 4.35 -9.58 -1.02
N PHE A 105 4.94 -9.10 -2.12
CA PHE A 105 6.34 -9.36 -2.44
C PHE A 105 7.26 -8.79 -1.36
N VAL A 106 7.10 -7.51 -1.02
CA VAL A 106 7.94 -6.84 -0.03
C VAL A 106 7.76 -7.48 1.35
N SER A 107 6.53 -7.75 1.78
CA SER A 107 6.29 -8.36 3.09
C SER A 107 6.90 -9.75 3.19
N ALA A 108 6.65 -10.62 2.21
CA ALA A 108 7.23 -11.97 2.18
C ALA A 108 8.76 -11.94 2.16
N THR A 109 9.37 -11.04 1.37
CA THR A 109 10.82 -10.86 1.32
C THR A 109 11.38 -10.40 2.67
N VAL A 110 10.72 -9.48 3.38
CA VAL A 110 11.16 -9.07 4.73
C VAL A 110 11.16 -10.25 5.68
N GLY A 111 10.07 -11.04 5.71
CA GLY A 111 9.98 -12.23 6.56
C GLY A 111 11.06 -13.26 6.24
N ALA A 112 11.28 -13.55 4.96
CA ALA A 112 12.31 -14.48 4.51
C ALA A 112 13.73 -13.99 4.88
N ALA A 113 14.01 -12.70 4.71
CA ALA A 113 15.31 -12.11 5.04
C ALA A 113 15.62 -12.20 6.54
N ILE A 114 14.62 -12.01 7.41
CA ILE A 114 14.77 -12.17 8.86
C ILE A 114 15.16 -13.62 9.19
N ASP A 115 14.43 -14.59 8.65
CA ASP A 115 14.70 -16.01 8.88
C ASP A 115 16.09 -16.42 8.35
N SER A 116 16.48 -15.92 7.17
CA SER A 116 17.80 -16.17 6.60
C SER A 116 18.94 -15.54 7.40
N SER A 117 18.74 -14.39 8.03
CA SER A 117 19.79 -13.69 8.80
C SER A 117 20.15 -14.36 10.13
N LYS A 118 19.33 -15.31 10.59
CA LYS A 118 19.49 -16.02 11.86
C LYS A 118 19.70 -17.53 11.70
N ARG A 119 19.89 -17.98 10.46
CA ARG A 119 20.45 -19.30 10.15
C ARG A 119 21.96 -19.27 10.27
#